data_AF-A0A7X4CDB3-F1
#
_entry.id   AF-A0A7X4CDB3-F1
#
_cell.length_a   1.000
_cell.length_b   1.000
_cell.length_c   1.000
_cell.angle_alpha   90.00
_cell.angle_beta   90.00
_cell.angle_gamma   90.00
#
_symmetry.space_group_name_H-M   'P 1'
#
loop_
_entity.id
_entity.type
_entity.pdbx_description
1 polymer ?
#
loop_
_entity_poly.entity_id
_entity_poly.type
_entity_poly.pdbx_seq_one_letter_code
_entity_poly.pdbx_strand_id
1 'polypeptide(L)'
;MRIFLYLMIFSGGAVPLFFFALYFSNTGFYPVHIFNSLFGNPLTSGFTLDIFLSIFVFLVWTFVEFKNDLKKWLILLLASCCVGLSLSLPIYLLFKLNAKEGV
;
A
#
# COMPACT_ATOMS: atom_id res chain seq x y z
N MET A 1 -13.82 -15.98 -1.88
CA MET A 1 -13.34 -14.60 -1.64
C MET A 1 -12.14 -14.51 -0.72
N ARG A 2 -12.12 -15.16 0.46
CA ARG A 2 -10.97 -15.15 1.39
C ARG A 2 -9.64 -15.56 0.75
N ILE A 3 -9.62 -16.68 0.04
CA ILE A 3 -8.40 -17.18 -0.65
C ILE A 3 -7.86 -16.16 -1.64
N PHE A 4 -8.74 -15.53 -2.43
CA PHE A 4 -8.35 -14.45 -3.35
C PHE A 4 -7.72 -13.26 -2.60
N LEU A 5 -8.29 -12.83 -1.47
CA LEU A 5 -7.71 -11.76 -0.66
C LEU A 5 -6.35 -12.15 -0.08
N TYR A 6 -6.18 -13.37 0.41
CA TYR A 6 -4.87 -13.84 0.90
C TYR A 6 -3.81 -13.87 -0.21
N LEU A 7 -4.19 -14.30 -1.42
CA LEU A 7 -3.31 -14.27 -2.59
C LEU A 7 -2.92 -12.82 -2.93
N MET A 8 -3.86 -11.88 -2.90
CA MET A 8 -3.58 -10.47 -3.16
C MET A 8 -2.75 -9.79 -2.06
N ILE A 9 -2.93 -10.18 -0.79
CA ILE A 9 -2.06 -9.73 0.30
C ILE A 9 -0.62 -10.22 0.06
N PHE A 10 -0.46 -11.49 -0.29
CA PHE A 10 0.85 -12.06 -0.55
C PHE A 10 1.52 -11.42 -1.77
N SER A 11 0.84 -11.36 -2.92
CA SER A 11 1.39 -10.78 -4.14
C SER A 11 1.58 -9.27 -4.04
N GLY A 12 0.61 -8.56 -3.43
CA GLY A 12 0.64 -7.12 -3.23
C GLY A 12 1.75 -6.66 -2.28
N GLY A 13 2.26 -7.53 -1.41
CA GLY A 13 3.46 -7.33 -0.61
C GLY A 13 4.75 -7.75 -1.34
N ALA A 14 4.78 -8.99 -1.85
CA ALA A 14 6.00 -9.59 -2.40
C ALA A 14 6.47 -8.92 -3.70
N VAL A 15 5.55 -8.60 -4.61
CA VAL A 15 5.91 -8.06 -5.94
C VAL A 15 6.55 -6.68 -5.82
N PRO A 16 5.96 -5.68 -5.13
CA PRO A 16 6.61 -4.37 -4.98
C PRO A 16 7.95 -4.47 -4.25
N LEU A 17 8.03 -5.25 -3.17
CA LEU A 17 9.26 -5.43 -2.41
C LEU A 17 10.38 -6.05 -3.24
N PHE A 18 10.07 -7.00 -4.13
CA PHE A 18 11.05 -7.58 -5.05
C PHE A 18 11.62 -6.53 -6.01
N PHE A 19 10.76 -5.72 -6.63
CA PHE A 19 11.20 -4.65 -7.52
C PHE A 19 11.96 -3.54 -6.79
N PHE A 20 11.54 -3.19 -5.57
CA PHE A 20 12.27 -2.25 -4.71
C PHE A 20 13.66 -2.79 -4.36
N ALA A 21 13.77 -4.05 -3.97
CA ALA A 21 15.06 -4.68 -3.66
C ALA A 21 15.99 -4.69 -4.89
N LEU A 22 15.48 -5.01 -6.08
CA LEU A 22 16.24 -4.93 -7.32
C LEU A 22 16.72 -3.50 -7.60
N TYR A 23 15.85 -2.50 -7.45
CA TYR A 23 16.21 -1.10 -7.67
C TYR A 23 17.28 -0.64 -6.67
N PHE A 24 17.11 -0.92 -5.37
CA PHE A 24 18.06 -0.51 -4.35
C PHE A 24 19.40 -1.26 -4.43
N SER A 25 19.40 -2.51 -4.90
CA SER A 25 20.62 -3.27 -5.17
C SER A 25 21.49 -2.60 -6.25
N ASN A 26 20.86 -2.00 -7.27
CA ASN A 26 21.59 -1.36 -8.38
C ASN A 26 21.94 0.11 -8.13
N THR A 27 21.07 0.86 -7.45
CA THR A 27 21.17 2.33 -7.33
C THR A 27 21.58 2.81 -5.95
N GLY A 28 21.52 1.94 -4.93
CA GLY A 28 21.72 2.30 -3.53
C GLY A 28 20.54 3.08 -2.91
N PHE A 29 20.61 3.33 -1.60
CA PHE A 29 19.54 3.99 -0.82
C PHE A 29 19.71 5.52 -0.75
N TYR A 30 19.92 6.18 -1.89
CA TYR A 30 20.09 7.63 -1.93
C TYR A 30 18.76 8.33 -2.27
N PRO A 31 18.26 9.25 -1.42
CA PRO A 31 16.99 9.94 -1.64
C PRO A 31 16.89 10.63 -3.00
N VAL A 32 18.00 11.18 -3.50
CA VAL A 32 18.07 11.87 -4.79
C VAL A 32 17.79 10.91 -5.96
N HIS A 33 18.34 9.69 -5.92
CA HIS A 33 18.09 8.71 -6.97
C HIS A 33 16.64 8.26 -7.00
N ILE A 34 16.04 8.02 -5.83
CA ILE A 34 14.63 7.67 -5.70
C ILE A 34 13.76 8.77 -6.31
N PHE A 35 14.00 10.04 -5.94
CA PHE A 35 13.22 11.17 -6.44
C PHE A 35 13.34 11.31 -7.96
N ASN A 36 14.56 11.21 -8.50
CA ASN A 36 14.80 11.26 -9.93
C ASN A 36 14.19 10.07 -10.68
N SER A 37 14.08 8.89 -10.07
CA SER A 37 13.43 7.74 -10.72
C SER A 37 11.90 7.82 -10.67
N LEU A 38 11.33 8.38 -9.61
CA LEU A 38 9.88 8.60 -9.51
C LEU A 38 9.43 9.73 -10.45
N PHE A 39 10.17 10.84 -10.49
CA PHE A 39 9.79 12.06 -11.24
C PHE A 39 10.63 12.34 -12.48
N GLY A 40 11.48 11.40 -12.91
CA GLY A 40 12.41 11.60 -14.02
C GLY A 40 11.75 11.67 -15.40
N ASN A 41 10.52 11.18 -15.53
CA ASN A 41 9.73 11.34 -16.75
C ASN A 41 8.22 11.50 -16.43
N PRO A 42 7.43 12.04 -17.37
CA PRO A 42 6.00 12.27 -17.14
C PRO A 42 5.20 11.00 -16.83
N LEU A 43 5.59 9.85 -17.40
CA LEU A 43 4.89 8.58 -17.22
C LEU A 43 5.04 8.05 -15.78
N THR A 44 6.27 7.97 -15.27
CA THR A 44 6.56 7.55 -13.89
C THR A 44 6.01 8.56 -12.88
N SER A 45 6.04 9.85 -13.23
CA SER A 45 5.43 10.91 -12.41
C SER A 45 3.93 10.70 -12.29
N GLY A 46 3.25 10.40 -13.40
CA GLY A 46 1.82 10.11 -13.43
C GLY A 46 1.44 8.92 -12.54
N PHE A 47 2.14 7.79 -12.68
CA PHE A 47 1.92 6.62 -11.81
C PHE A 47 2.21 6.91 -10.34
N THR A 48 3.26 7.66 -10.06
CA THR A 48 3.62 8.05 -8.69
C THR A 48 2.51 8.88 -8.07
N LEU A 49 2.10 9.97 -8.74
CA LEU A 49 1.06 10.86 -8.22
C LEU A 49 -0.29 10.15 -8.04
N ASP A 50 -0.65 9.25 -8.95
CA ASP A 50 -1.87 8.43 -8.83
C ASP A 50 -1.86 7.56 -7.56
N ILE A 51 -0.73 6.90 -7.27
CA ILE A 51 -0.56 6.09 -6.06
C ILE A 51 -0.59 6.97 -4.80
N PHE A 52 0.11 8.10 -4.80
CA PHE A 52 0.14 9.01 -3.65
C PHE A 52 -1.26 9.57 -3.33
N LEU A 53 -2.01 10.01 -4.33
CA LEU A 53 -3.38 10.48 -4.17
C LEU A 53 -4.30 9.36 -3.68
N SER A 54 -4.18 8.16 -4.25
CA SER A 54 -4.99 7.01 -3.85
C SER A 54 -4.71 6.60 -2.40
N ILE A 55 -3.44 6.55 -1.99
CA ILE A 55 -3.06 6.28 -0.59
C ILE A 55 -3.60 7.38 0.33
N PHE A 56 -3.48 8.64 -0.05
CA PHE A 56 -3.96 9.76 0.77
C PHE A 56 -5.47 9.65 1.04
N VAL A 57 -6.27 9.51 -0.02
CA VAL A 57 -7.72 9.34 0.11
C VAL A 57 -8.07 8.09 0.93
N PHE A 58 -7.37 6.98 0.70
CA PHE A 58 -7.57 5.73 1.41
C PHE A 58 -7.27 5.86 2.92
N LEU A 59 -6.18 6.53 3.31
CA LEU A 59 -5.83 6.75 4.71
C LEU A 59 -6.84 7.64 5.43
N VAL A 60 -7.31 8.71 4.79
CA VAL A 60 -8.36 9.59 5.35
C VAL A 60 -9.66 8.81 5.52
N TRP A 61 -10.08 8.06 4.51
CA TRP A 61 -11.31 7.26 4.59
C TRP A 61 -11.24 6.21 5.71
N THR A 62 -10.18 5.41 5.72
CA THR A 62 -10.01 4.34 6.72
C THR A 62 -9.83 4.89 8.13
N PHE A 63 -9.29 6.11 8.28
CA PHE A 63 -9.22 6.79 9.58
C PHE A 63 -10.61 7.09 10.13
N VAL A 64 -11.49 7.65 9.31
CA VAL A 64 -12.88 7.95 9.72
C VAL A 64 -13.62 6.68 10.11
N GLU A 65 -13.42 5.59 9.36
CA GLU A 65 -14.10 4.32 9.58
C GLU A 65 -13.61 3.58 10.84
N PHE A 66 -12.29 3.53 11.06
CA PHE A 66 -11.69 2.81 12.19
C PHE A 66 -11.27 3.74 13.34
N LYS A 67 -11.84 4.94 13.44
CA LYS A 67 -11.52 5.89 14.53
C LYS A 67 -11.70 5.30 15.93
N ASN A 68 -12.63 4.35 16.08
CA ASN A 68 -12.90 3.64 17.34
C ASN A 68 -12.04 2.37 17.54
N ASP A 69 -11.31 1.92 16.51
CA ASP A 69 -10.44 0.75 16.54
C ASP A 69 -9.08 1.10 15.90
N LEU A 70 -8.32 1.92 16.62
CA LEU A 70 -7.02 2.46 16.18
C LEU A 70 -6.01 1.36 15.81
N LYS A 71 -6.15 0.15 16.38
CA LYS A 71 -5.27 -0.98 16.05
C LYS A 71 -5.42 -1.37 14.58
N LYS A 72 -6.65 -1.50 14.07
CA LYS A 72 -6.90 -1.82 12.65
C LYS A 72 -6.42 -0.69 11.75
N TRP A 73 -6.64 0.55 12.15
CA TRP A 73 -6.16 1.70 11.37
C TRP A 73 -4.63 1.77 11.30
N LEU A 74 -3.93 1.54 12.41
CA LEU A 74 -2.46 1.51 12.43
C LEU A 74 -1.88 0.43 11.52
N ILE A 75 -2.52 -0.74 11.44
CA ILE A 75 -2.10 -1.81 10.51
C ILE A 75 -2.22 -1.32 9.05
N LEU A 76 -3.31 -0.64 8.69
CA LEU A 76 -3.51 -0.10 7.34
C LEU A 76 -2.52 1.02 7.02
N LEU A 77 -2.20 1.86 8.01
CA LEU A 77 -1.20 2.91 7.90
C LEU A 77 0.20 2.31 7.66
N LEU A 78 0.62 1.34 8.47
CA LEU A 78 1.89 0.65 8.29
C LEU A 78 1.97 -0.06 6.93
N ALA A 79 0.90 -0.78 6.53
CA ALA A 79 0.86 -1.44 5.24
C ALA A 79 1.01 -0.46 4.06
N SER A 80 0.33 0.69 4.15
CA SER A 80 0.41 1.75 3.13
C SER A 80 1.78 2.42 3.09
N CYS A 81 2.44 2.59 4.24
CA CYS A 81 3.75 3.22 4.32
C CYS A 81 4.91 2.27 3.93
N CYS A 82 4.83 0.99 4.31
CA CYS A 82 5.90 0.03 4.04
C CYS A 82 5.87 -0.53 2.63
N VAL A 83 4.68 -0.66 2.03
CA VAL A 83 4.52 -1.27 0.70
C VAL A 83 3.69 -0.40 -0.23
N GLY A 84 2.53 0.06 0.24
CA GLY A 84 1.61 0.88 -0.56
C GLY A 84 0.18 0.31 -0.61
N LEU A 85 -0.60 0.86 -1.53
CA LEU A 85 -2.04 0.55 -1.66
C LEU A 85 -2.31 -0.91 -2.04
N SER A 86 -1.39 -1.53 -2.79
CA SER A 86 -1.51 -2.93 -3.24
C SER A 86 -1.66 -3.93 -2.10
N LEU A 87 -1.04 -3.64 -0.95
CA LEU A 87 -1.12 -4.48 0.25
C LEU A 87 -2.24 -4.00 1.19
N SER A 88 -2.38 -2.69 1.38
CA SER A 88 -3.33 -2.15 2.36
C SER A 88 -4.79 -2.35 1.94
N LEU A 89 -5.11 -2.28 0.66
CA LEU A 89 -6.47 -2.47 0.15
C LEU A 89 -7.00 -3.90 0.39
N PRO A 90 -6.28 -4.99 0.04
CA PRO A 90 -6.71 -6.35 0.38
C PRO A 90 -6.87 -6.60 1.89
N ILE A 91 -5.98 -6.04 2.72
CA ILE A 91 -6.10 -6.14 4.20
C ILE A 91 -7.38 -5.45 4.68
N TYR A 92 -7.66 -4.25 4.17
CA TYR A 92 -8.89 -3.52 4.48
C TYR A 92 -10.14 -4.32 4.10
N LEU A 93 -10.17 -4.90 2.89
CA LEU A 93 -11.28 -5.73 2.44
C LEU A 93 -11.46 -6.97 3.31
N LEU A 94 -10.36 -7.57 3.79
CA LEU A 94 -10.41 -8.70 4.72
C LEU A 94 -11.01 -8.31 6.08
N PHE A 95 -10.66 -7.12 6.62
CA PHE A 95 -11.29 -6.61 7.84
C PHE A 95 -12.80 -6.41 7.67
N LYS A 96 -13.23 -5.86 6.53
CA LYS A 96 -14.65 -5.69 6.21
C LYS A 96 -15.38 -7.03 6.06
N LEU A 97 -14.73 -8.03 5.46
CA LEU A 97 -15.30 -9.36 5.31
C LEU A 97 -15.50 -10.04 6.67
N ASN A 98 -14.49 -10.00 7.53
CA ASN A 98 -14.56 -10.58 8.88
C ASN A 98 -15.62 -9.89 9.75
N ALA A 99 -15.80 -8.58 9.60
CA ALA A 99 -16.83 -7.84 10.34
C ALA A 99 -18.26 -8.23 9.92
N LYS A 100 -18.48 -8.65 8.67
CA LYS A 100 -19.78 -9.14 8.19
C LYS A 100 -20.11 -10.56 8.64
N GLU A 101 -19.10 -11.40 8.86
CA GLU A 101 -19.27 -12.79 9.29
C GLU A 101 -19.43 -12.92 10.82
N GLY A 102 -19.08 -11.88 11.59
CA GLY A 102 -19.23 -11.82 13.05
C GLY A 102 -20.57 -11.26 13.55
N VAL A 103 -21.56 -11.14 12.66
CA VAL A 103 -22.97 -10.78 12.94
C VAL A 103 -23.83 -11.97 12.57
#